data_AF-A6P0A7-F1
#
_entry.id   AF-A6P0A7-F1
#
_cell.length_a   1.000
_cell.length_b   1.000
_cell.length_c   1.000
_cell.angle_alpha   90.00
_cell.angle_beta   90.00
_cell.angle_gamma   90.00
#
_symmetry.space_group_name_H-M   'P 1'
#
loop_
_entity.id
_entity.type
_entity.pdbx_description
1 polymer ?
#
loop_
_entity_poly.entity_id
_entity_poly.type
_entity_poly.pdbx_seq_one_letter_code
_entity_poly.pdbx_strand_id
1 'polypeptide(L)'
;MRNQPSEASKEDLRQRRTKKLLTEALLSLMEEQPFSEISVVDICQRAMVHRTTFYAHFEDKYALLRYAVARLYRAFESTAEDLRANPRSYFLSVFQSALSFVRTHNGLYRSAVSSGSVDIQTLEDLVAEQLLSRFPADETNPARAEITAHFYAGGFLAIVRWWLERGADLPEEALLQLMDQAGLFPELSSQKG
;
A
#
# COMPACT_ATOMS: atom_id res chain seq x y z
N MET A 1 -13.11 -1.71 39.62
CA MET A 1 -13.24 -0.30 39.18
C MET A 1 -12.98 -0.24 37.68
N ARG A 2 -13.91 0.23 36.85
CA ARG A 2 -13.69 0.43 35.40
C ARG A 2 -12.99 1.78 35.21
N ASN A 3 -11.76 1.77 34.69
CA ASN A 3 -11.10 2.99 34.23
C ASN A 3 -11.94 3.59 33.08
N GLN A 4 -12.52 4.77 33.29
CA GLN A 4 -13.12 5.54 32.20
C GLN A 4 -12.00 6.19 31.37
N PRO A 5 -12.06 6.17 30.03
CA PRO A 5 -11.05 6.84 29.19
C PRO A 5 -11.11 8.36 29.38
N SER A 6 -9.95 9.02 29.40
CA SER A 6 -9.85 10.49 29.42
C SER A 6 -10.46 11.11 28.15
N GLU A 7 -10.87 12.37 28.20
CA GLU A 7 -11.40 13.10 27.03
C GLU A 7 -10.44 13.08 25.83
N ALA A 8 -9.13 13.24 26.08
CA ALA A 8 -8.10 13.12 25.04
C ALA A 8 -8.06 11.71 24.40
N SER A 9 -8.29 10.66 25.19
CA SER A 9 -8.35 9.28 24.70
C SER A 9 -9.61 9.01 23.88
N LYS A 10 -10.76 9.59 24.27
CA LYS A 10 -12.01 9.49 23.49
C LYS A 10 -11.90 10.21 22.15
N GLU A 11 -11.25 11.38 22.13
CA GLU A 11 -11.00 12.13 20.90
C GLU A 11 -10.14 11.31 19.94
N ASP A 12 -9.01 10.76 20.40
CA ASP A 12 -8.16 9.89 19.59
C ASP A 12 -8.91 8.67 19.03
N LEU A 13 -9.74 8.02 19.86
CA LEU A 13 -10.60 6.91 19.40
C LEU A 13 -11.57 7.35 18.29
N ARG A 14 -12.18 8.52 18.41
CA ARG A 14 -13.07 9.07 17.38
C ARG A 14 -12.32 9.33 16.08
N GLN A 15 -11.14 9.97 16.15
CA GLN A 15 -10.33 10.26 14.97
C GLN A 15 -9.89 8.97 14.26
N ARG A 16 -9.43 7.96 15.00
CA ARG A 16 -9.04 6.66 14.44
C ARG A 16 -10.22 5.96 13.78
N ARG A 17 -11.41 6.00 14.41
CA ARG A 17 -12.63 5.42 13.85
C ARG A 17 -13.02 6.10 12.54
N THR A 18 -13.01 7.43 12.50
CA THR A 18 -13.34 8.19 11.29
C THR A 18 -12.37 7.88 10.16
N LYS A 19 -11.05 7.93 10.43
CA LYS A 19 -10.03 7.56 9.43
C LYS A 19 -10.24 6.15 8.89
N LYS A 20 -10.58 5.19 9.76
CA LYS A 20 -10.89 3.82 9.36
C LYS A 20 -12.11 3.76 8.41
N LEU A 21 -13.22 4.38 8.77
CA LEU A 21 -14.44 4.40 7.95
C LEU A 21 -14.19 5.05 6.57
N LEU A 22 -13.45 6.16 6.54
CA LEU A 22 -13.09 6.84 5.30
C LEU A 22 -12.19 5.98 4.40
N THR A 23 -11.19 5.30 4.98
CA THR A 23 -10.34 4.36 4.23
C THR A 23 -11.12 3.18 3.67
N GLU A 24 -11.99 2.57 4.47
CA GLU A 24 -12.83 1.44 4.03
C GLU A 24 -13.81 1.86 2.91
N ALA A 25 -14.40 3.05 3.04
CA ALA A 25 -15.25 3.62 2.01
C ALA A 25 -14.50 3.87 0.69
N LEU A 26 -13.28 4.43 0.75
CA LEU A 26 -12.46 4.65 -0.43
C LEU A 26 -12.11 3.33 -1.12
N LEU A 27 -11.61 2.33 -0.39
CA LEU A 27 -11.24 1.03 -0.96
C LEU A 27 -12.46 0.34 -1.58
N SER A 28 -13.60 0.34 -0.88
CA SER A 28 -14.83 -0.24 -1.42
C SER A 28 -15.30 0.46 -2.71
N LEU A 29 -15.20 1.79 -2.79
CA LEU A 29 -15.52 2.51 -4.03
C LEU A 29 -14.54 2.19 -5.15
N MET A 30 -13.25 2.04 -4.85
CA MET A 30 -12.22 1.69 -5.83
C MET A 30 -12.39 0.28 -6.41
N GLU A 31 -13.11 -0.62 -5.73
CA GLU A 31 -13.49 -1.92 -6.30
C GLU A 31 -14.60 -1.80 -7.35
N GLU A 32 -15.39 -0.73 -7.31
CA GLU A 32 -16.57 -0.51 -8.14
C GLU A 32 -16.27 0.37 -9.36
N GLN A 33 -15.37 1.36 -9.22
CA GLN A 33 -15.08 2.34 -10.26
C GLN A 33 -13.66 2.92 -10.15
N PRO A 34 -13.11 3.50 -11.24
CA PRO A 34 -11.83 4.22 -11.26
C PRO A 34 -11.61 5.20 -10.11
N PHE A 35 -10.39 5.28 -9.58
CA PHE A 35 -10.07 6.26 -8.54
C PHE A 35 -10.21 7.70 -9.04
N SER A 36 -9.88 7.94 -10.31
CA SER A 36 -10.08 9.24 -10.97
C SER A 36 -11.53 9.74 -10.89
N GLU A 37 -12.52 8.85 -10.94
CA GLU A 37 -13.96 9.17 -10.96
C GLU A 37 -14.56 9.35 -9.56
N ILE A 38 -13.95 8.78 -8.52
CA ILE A 38 -14.45 8.89 -7.14
C ILE A 38 -14.31 10.33 -6.62
N SER A 39 -15.39 10.91 -6.11
CA SER A 39 -15.37 12.23 -5.45
C SER A 39 -15.30 12.12 -3.91
N VAL A 40 -14.92 13.23 -3.26
CA VAL A 40 -15.01 13.34 -1.78
C VAL A 40 -16.46 13.15 -1.30
N VAL A 41 -17.46 13.52 -2.12
CA VAL A 41 -18.87 13.37 -1.78
C VAL A 41 -19.24 11.89 -1.72
N ASP A 42 -18.81 11.09 -2.70
CA ASP A 42 -19.08 9.65 -2.75
C ASP A 42 -18.46 8.94 -1.55
N ILE A 43 -17.22 9.28 -1.21
CA ILE A 43 -16.51 8.74 -0.04
C ILE A 43 -17.26 9.09 1.25
N CYS A 44 -17.67 10.35 1.42
CA CYS A 44 -18.40 10.79 2.61
C CYS A 44 -19.75 10.07 2.75
N GLN A 45 -20.48 9.92 1.64
CA GLN A 45 -21.75 9.18 1.61
C GLN A 45 -21.56 7.71 1.98
N ARG A 46 -20.58 7.03 1.36
CA ARG A 46 -20.27 5.62 1.64
C ARG A 46 -19.81 5.41 3.09
N ALA A 47 -19.02 6.33 3.64
CA ALA A 47 -18.53 6.26 5.02
C ALA A 47 -19.58 6.67 6.06
N MET A 48 -20.73 7.24 5.64
CA MET A 48 -21.71 7.87 6.52
C MET A 48 -21.10 8.98 7.40
N VAL A 49 -20.25 9.82 6.79
CA VAL A 49 -19.50 10.90 7.46
C VAL A 49 -19.80 12.24 6.77
N HIS A 50 -19.92 13.33 7.53
CA HIS A 50 -20.10 14.66 6.94
C HIS A 50 -18.83 15.16 6.24
N ARG A 51 -18.99 15.94 5.17
CA ARG A 51 -17.85 16.53 4.43
C ARG A 51 -16.92 17.37 5.31
N THR A 52 -17.48 18.12 6.26
CA THR A 52 -16.68 18.90 7.23
C THR A 52 -15.78 17.99 8.08
N THR A 53 -16.25 16.79 8.43
CA THR A 53 -15.48 15.78 9.14
C THR A 53 -14.40 15.16 8.24
N PHE A 54 -14.66 14.95 6.94
CA PHE A 54 -13.62 14.53 5.99
C PHE A 54 -12.48 15.55 5.96
N TYR A 55 -12.80 16.83 5.73
CA TYR A 55 -11.81 17.90 5.61
C TYR A 55 -11.08 18.22 6.92
N ALA A 56 -11.61 17.81 8.06
CA ALA A 56 -10.89 17.83 9.33
C ALA A 56 -9.75 16.79 9.42
N HIS A 57 -9.73 15.80 8.53
CA HIS A 57 -8.73 14.71 8.52
C HIS A 57 -7.88 14.68 7.26
N PHE A 58 -8.43 15.07 6.10
CA PHE A 58 -7.77 14.96 4.81
C PHE A 58 -8.08 16.18 3.95
N GLU A 59 -7.06 16.74 3.32
CA GLU A 59 -7.21 17.88 2.41
C GLU A 59 -8.02 17.51 1.16
N ASP A 60 -7.80 16.32 0.62
CA ASP A 60 -8.47 15.80 -0.58
C ASP A 60 -8.51 14.26 -0.60
N LYS A 61 -9.05 13.68 -1.67
CA LYS A 61 -9.10 12.22 -1.86
C LYS A 61 -7.71 11.58 -2.04
N TYR A 62 -6.72 12.33 -2.53
CA TYR A 62 -5.37 11.83 -2.71
C TYR A 62 -4.68 11.67 -1.36
N ALA A 63 -4.83 12.64 -0.44
CA ALA A 63 -4.34 12.54 0.93
C ALA A 63 -4.93 11.32 1.66
N LEU A 64 -6.21 11.01 1.44
CA LEU A 64 -6.82 9.79 1.94
C LEU A 64 -6.22 8.53 1.29
N LEU A 65 -6.01 8.53 -0.03
CA LEU A 65 -5.36 7.42 -0.74
C LEU A 65 -3.95 7.15 -0.20
N ARG A 66 -3.11 8.19 -0.03
CA ARG A 66 -1.78 8.09 0.58
C ARG A 66 -1.84 7.46 1.97
N TYR A 67 -2.78 7.93 2.79
CA TYR A 67 -3.01 7.37 4.12
C TYR A 67 -3.42 5.89 4.06
N ALA A 68 -4.30 5.52 3.12
CA ALA A 68 -4.74 4.14 2.93
C ALA A 68 -3.58 3.22 2.52
N VAL A 69 -2.79 3.62 1.51
CA VAL A 69 -1.60 2.87 1.05
C VAL A 69 -0.58 2.72 2.17
N ALA A 70 -0.26 3.80 2.89
CA ALA A 70 0.68 3.75 4.02
C ALA A 70 0.18 2.86 5.18
N ARG A 71 -1.14 2.70 5.34
CA ARG A 71 -1.72 1.82 6.34
C ARG A 71 -1.70 0.36 5.90
N LEU A 72 -1.97 0.07 4.62
CA LEU A 72 -1.84 -1.27 4.04
C LEU A 72 -0.39 -1.75 4.07
N TYR A 73 0.54 -0.90 3.64
CA TYR A 73 1.97 -1.21 3.64
C TYR A 73 2.47 -1.56 5.05
N ARG A 74 2.10 -0.77 6.07
CA ARG A 74 2.40 -1.09 7.47
C ARG A 74 1.79 -2.39 7.96
N ALA A 75 0.60 -2.77 7.46
CA ALA A 75 0.01 -4.06 7.78
C ALA A 75 0.82 -5.21 7.17
N PHE A 76 1.27 -5.07 5.92
CA PHE A 76 2.10 -6.07 5.24
C PHE A 76 3.47 -6.25 5.89
N GLU A 77 4.05 -5.18 6.42
CA GLU A 77 5.33 -5.25 7.13
C GLU A 77 5.23 -5.76 8.56
N SER A 78 4.04 -5.80 9.16
CA SER A 78 3.89 -6.12 10.59
C SER A 78 4.43 -7.51 10.97
N THR A 79 4.57 -8.40 9.98
CA THR A 79 5.14 -9.75 10.12
C THR A 79 6.51 -9.90 9.46
N ALA A 80 7.05 -8.84 8.85
CA ALA A 80 8.33 -8.88 8.14
C ALA A 80 9.52 -8.68 9.08
N GLU A 81 10.65 -9.29 8.76
CA GLU A 81 11.94 -8.95 9.36
C GLU A 81 12.36 -7.52 8.98
N ASP A 82 13.29 -6.93 9.74
CA ASP A 82 13.85 -5.63 9.37
C ASP A 82 14.57 -5.70 8.01
N LEU A 83 14.27 -4.76 7.11
CA LEU A 83 14.84 -4.68 5.76
C LEU A 83 16.38 -4.70 5.76
N ARG A 84 17.02 -4.14 6.79
CA ARG A 84 18.50 -4.12 6.90
C ARG A 84 19.04 -5.44 7.42
N ALA A 85 18.31 -6.10 8.31
CA ALA A 85 18.72 -7.38 8.87
C ALA A 85 18.65 -8.49 7.83
N ASN A 86 17.54 -8.54 7.09
CA ASN A 86 17.30 -9.59 6.10
C ASN A 86 16.42 -9.06 4.95
N PRO A 87 17.03 -8.38 3.96
CA PRO A 87 16.29 -7.73 2.90
C PRO A 87 15.46 -8.71 2.07
N ARG A 88 16.03 -9.89 1.76
CA ARG A 88 15.31 -10.95 1.06
C ARG A 88 14.06 -11.39 1.84
N SER A 89 14.18 -11.67 3.14
CA SER A 89 13.02 -12.06 3.98
C SER A 89 11.98 -10.94 4.08
N TYR A 90 12.42 -9.68 4.21
CA TYR A 90 11.53 -8.51 4.19
C TYR A 90 10.72 -8.45 2.90
N PHE A 91 11.38 -8.46 1.73
CA PHE A 91 10.70 -8.36 0.45
C PHE A 91 9.78 -9.56 0.22
N LEU A 92 10.21 -10.79 0.56
CA LEU A 92 9.37 -11.98 0.45
C LEU A 92 8.08 -11.84 1.28
N SER A 93 8.20 -11.39 2.53
CA SER A 93 7.07 -11.23 3.46
C SER A 93 6.08 -10.15 3.00
N VAL A 94 6.61 -9.00 2.59
CA VAL A 94 5.81 -7.87 2.08
C VAL A 94 5.10 -8.27 0.78
N PHE A 95 5.80 -8.94 -0.14
CA PHE A 95 5.22 -9.38 -1.42
C PHE A 95 4.16 -10.45 -1.22
N GLN A 96 4.39 -11.42 -0.33
CA GLN A 96 3.39 -12.43 0.01
C GLN A 96 2.10 -11.80 0.56
N SER A 97 2.24 -10.85 1.48
CA SER A 97 1.10 -10.14 2.06
C SER A 97 0.36 -9.30 1.02
N ALA A 98 1.10 -8.62 0.15
CA ALA A 98 0.55 -7.80 -0.92
C ALA A 98 -0.16 -8.66 -1.99
N LEU A 99 0.40 -9.81 -2.38
CA LEU A 99 -0.25 -10.76 -3.30
C LEU A 99 -1.56 -11.29 -2.72
N SER A 100 -1.55 -11.72 -1.45
CA SER A 100 -2.75 -12.19 -0.76
C SER A 100 -3.83 -11.13 -0.68
N PHE A 101 -3.44 -9.87 -0.42
CA PHE A 101 -4.35 -8.73 -0.45
C PHE A 101 -4.95 -8.52 -1.85
N VAL A 102 -4.11 -8.49 -2.88
CA VAL A 102 -4.55 -8.30 -4.27
C VAL A 102 -5.47 -9.42 -4.75
N ARG A 103 -5.18 -10.68 -4.41
CA ARG A 103 -6.05 -11.82 -4.73
C ARG A 103 -7.43 -11.67 -4.10
N THR A 104 -7.47 -11.21 -2.84
CA THR A 104 -8.72 -11.02 -2.09
C THR A 104 -9.51 -9.80 -2.58
N HIS A 105 -8.82 -8.78 -3.10
CA HIS A 105 -9.41 -7.51 -3.54
C HIS A 105 -9.11 -7.24 -5.03
N ASN A 106 -9.29 -8.25 -5.89
CA ASN A 106 -8.92 -8.15 -7.31
C ASN A 106 -9.66 -7.03 -8.06
N GLY A 107 -10.82 -6.60 -7.56
CA GLY A 107 -11.59 -5.46 -8.06
C GLY A 107 -10.82 -4.16 -8.01
N LEU A 108 -10.04 -3.91 -6.93
CA LEU A 108 -9.18 -2.73 -6.80
C LEU A 108 -8.18 -2.63 -7.94
N TYR A 109 -7.51 -3.76 -8.22
CA TYR A 109 -6.50 -3.83 -9.26
C TYR A 109 -7.13 -3.66 -10.65
N ARG A 110 -8.22 -4.39 -10.90
CA ARG A 110 -8.94 -4.33 -12.19
C ARG A 110 -9.45 -2.92 -12.48
N SER A 111 -10.00 -2.25 -11.48
CA SER A 111 -10.45 -0.87 -11.58
C SER A 111 -9.31 0.08 -11.95
N ALA A 112 -8.18 0.00 -11.25
CA ALA A 112 -6.99 0.79 -11.53
C ALA A 112 -6.40 0.54 -12.93
N VAL A 113 -6.49 -0.68 -13.46
CA VAL A 113 -6.07 -0.96 -14.85
C VAL A 113 -7.07 -0.44 -15.87
N SER A 114 -8.37 -0.55 -15.58
CA SER A 114 -9.43 -0.09 -16.49
C SER A 114 -9.52 1.43 -16.62
N SER A 115 -9.07 2.18 -15.60
CA SER A 115 -9.07 3.64 -15.57
C SER A 115 -7.94 4.31 -16.36
N GLY A 116 -6.97 3.51 -16.84
CA GLY A 116 -5.82 3.97 -17.61
C GLY A 116 -4.58 4.22 -16.74
N SER A 117 -3.53 4.76 -17.36
CA SER A 117 -2.18 4.80 -16.78
C SER A 117 -2.01 5.73 -15.57
N VAL A 118 -2.92 6.68 -15.34
CA VAL A 118 -2.75 7.72 -14.30
C VAL A 118 -2.97 7.15 -12.89
N ASP A 119 -4.00 6.32 -12.68
CA ASP A 119 -4.26 5.70 -11.37
C ASP A 119 -3.16 4.69 -11.02
N ILE A 120 -2.65 3.95 -12.00
CA ILE A 120 -1.52 3.02 -11.82
C ILE A 120 -0.26 3.77 -11.41
N GLN A 121 0.11 4.83 -12.13
CA GLN A 121 1.29 5.64 -11.78
C GLN A 121 1.16 6.22 -10.37
N THR A 122 -0.02 6.73 -10.01
CA THR A 122 -0.28 7.23 -8.67
C THR A 122 -0.06 6.15 -7.61
N LEU A 123 -0.54 4.92 -7.85
CA LEU A 123 -0.30 3.81 -6.92
C LEU A 123 1.18 3.41 -6.85
N GLU A 124 1.88 3.38 -7.98
CA GLU A 124 3.31 3.08 -8.06
C GLU A 124 4.14 4.07 -7.25
N ASP A 125 3.91 5.38 -7.45
CA ASP A 125 4.59 6.45 -6.72
C ASP A 125 4.38 6.32 -5.21
N LEU A 126 3.16 6.00 -4.78
CA LEU A 126 2.86 5.82 -3.36
C LEU A 126 3.51 4.59 -2.74
N VAL A 127 3.56 3.47 -3.48
CA VAL A 127 4.28 2.28 -3.03
C VAL A 127 5.78 2.55 -2.98
N ALA A 128 6.34 3.23 -3.98
CA ALA A 128 7.73 3.64 -4.01
C ALA A 128 8.07 4.57 -2.84
N GLU A 129 7.22 5.54 -2.51
CA GLU A 129 7.37 6.42 -1.33
C GLU A 129 7.43 5.61 -0.03
N GLN A 130 6.52 4.64 0.15
CA GLN A 130 6.52 3.79 1.34
C GLN A 130 7.78 2.94 1.45
N LEU A 131 8.25 2.38 0.33
CA LEU A 131 9.44 1.55 0.30
C LEU A 131 10.72 2.39 0.50
N LEU A 132 10.80 3.56 -0.13
CA LEU A 132 11.90 4.52 0.03
C LEU A 132 12.10 4.90 1.50
N SER A 133 11.00 5.09 2.23
CA SER A 133 11.05 5.43 3.66
C SER A 133 11.71 4.35 4.54
N ARG A 134 11.95 3.14 4.01
CA ARG A 134 12.57 2.01 4.73
C ARG A 134 14.02 1.77 4.35
N PHE A 135 14.43 2.23 3.18
CA PHE A 135 15.83 2.20 2.84
C PHE A 135 16.62 3.10 3.80
N PRO A 136 17.82 2.67 4.23
CA PRO A 136 18.72 3.56 4.95
C PRO A 136 19.02 4.77 4.07
N ALA A 137 19.12 5.96 4.70
CA ALA A 137 19.63 7.12 4.00
C ALA A 137 21.06 6.82 3.54
N ASP A 138 21.28 6.89 2.23
CA ASP A 138 22.61 6.83 1.65
C ASP A 138 23.10 8.27 1.49
N GLU A 139 23.91 8.74 2.45
CA GLU A 139 24.46 10.10 2.42
C GLU A 139 25.39 10.32 1.22
N THR A 140 25.96 9.25 0.66
CA THR A 140 26.88 9.32 -0.48
C THR A 140 26.16 9.32 -1.82
N ASN A 141 25.01 8.64 -1.90
CA ASN A 141 24.19 8.60 -3.10
C ASN A 141 22.69 8.42 -2.78
N PRO A 142 21.98 9.51 -2.45
CA PRO A 142 20.55 9.46 -2.14
C PRO A 142 19.70 8.85 -3.26
N ALA A 143 20.11 9.06 -4.52
CA ALA A 143 19.41 8.55 -5.69
C ALA A 143 19.43 7.01 -5.77
N ARG A 144 20.37 6.33 -5.12
CA ARG A 144 20.43 4.87 -5.10
C ARG A 144 19.20 4.26 -4.43
N ALA A 145 18.81 4.78 -3.27
CA ALA A 145 17.64 4.29 -2.54
C ALA A 145 16.36 4.59 -3.33
N GLU A 146 16.27 5.78 -3.93
CA GLU A 146 15.14 6.20 -4.75
C GLU A 146 14.94 5.31 -5.97
N ILE A 147 16.00 5.07 -6.75
CA ILE A 147 15.96 4.18 -7.92
C ILE A 147 15.57 2.75 -7.49
N THR A 148 16.14 2.27 -6.39
CA THR A 148 15.84 0.92 -5.86
C THR A 148 14.37 0.80 -5.47
N ALA A 149 13.82 1.81 -4.79
CA ALA A 149 12.42 1.83 -4.38
C ALA A 149 11.47 1.82 -5.60
N HIS A 150 11.72 2.66 -6.60
CA HIS A 150 10.91 2.68 -7.82
C HIS A 150 11.03 1.38 -8.62
N PHE A 151 12.24 0.80 -8.73
CA PHE A 151 12.45 -0.47 -9.41
C PHE A 151 11.61 -1.59 -8.80
N TYR A 152 11.62 -1.74 -7.47
CA TYR A 152 10.85 -2.79 -6.80
C TYR A 152 9.35 -2.51 -6.77
N ALA A 153 8.92 -1.25 -6.59
CA ALA A 153 7.51 -0.88 -6.64
C ALA A 153 6.90 -1.14 -8.02
N GLY A 154 7.54 -0.65 -9.09
CA GLY A 154 7.11 -0.85 -10.47
C GLY A 154 7.22 -2.31 -10.90
N GLY A 155 8.32 -2.99 -10.56
CA GLY A 155 8.52 -4.41 -10.85
C GLY A 155 7.45 -5.30 -10.20
N PHE A 156 7.10 -5.02 -8.94
CA PHE A 156 6.02 -5.72 -8.25
C PHE A 156 4.67 -5.52 -8.95
N LEU A 157 4.29 -4.26 -9.21
CA LEU A 157 3.02 -3.95 -9.86
C LEU A 157 2.93 -4.54 -11.27
N ALA A 158 4.04 -4.60 -12.00
CA ALA A 158 4.11 -5.24 -13.31
C ALA A 158 3.90 -6.77 -13.23
N ILE A 159 4.48 -7.44 -12.24
CA ILE A 159 4.28 -8.89 -12.04
C ILE A 159 2.83 -9.18 -11.60
N VAL A 160 2.29 -8.39 -10.68
CA VAL A 160 0.89 -8.50 -10.26
C VAL A 160 -0.05 -8.32 -11.44
N ARG A 161 0.21 -7.35 -12.32
CA ARG A 161 -0.54 -7.14 -13.57
C ARG A 161 -0.57 -8.40 -14.40
N TRP A 162 0.62 -8.89 -14.74
CA TRP A 162 0.80 -10.05 -15.60
C TRP A 162 0.13 -11.29 -15.02
N TRP A 163 0.20 -11.48 -13.71
CA TRP A 163 -0.42 -12.61 -13.01
C TRP A 163 -1.95 -12.55 -13.06
N LEU A 164 -2.54 -11.37 -12.80
CA LEU A 164 -3.99 -11.19 -12.83
C LEU A 164 -4.59 -11.23 -14.25
N GLU A 165 -3.89 -10.69 -15.25
CA GLU A 165 -4.32 -10.75 -16.66
C GLU A 165 -4.42 -12.20 -17.18
N ARG A 166 -3.69 -13.13 -16.56
CA ARG A 166 -3.75 -14.57 -16.85
C ARG A 166 -4.77 -15.32 -15.98
N GLY A 167 -5.57 -14.60 -15.20
CA GLY A 167 -6.59 -15.16 -14.33
C GLY A 167 -6.05 -15.69 -13.00
N ALA A 168 -4.86 -15.24 -12.58
CA ALA A 168 -4.19 -15.72 -11.36
C ALA A 168 -4.03 -17.26 -11.35
N ASP A 169 -3.63 -17.83 -12.49
CA ASP A 169 -3.50 -19.27 -12.73
C ASP A 169 -2.37 -19.93 -11.93
N LEU A 170 -1.34 -19.17 -11.58
CA LEU A 170 -0.27 -19.61 -10.70
C LEU A 170 -0.64 -19.42 -9.22
N PRO A 171 -0.45 -20.42 -8.35
CA PRO A 171 -0.52 -20.23 -6.90
C PRO A 171 0.48 -19.16 -6.43
N GLU A 172 0.12 -18.40 -5.40
CA GLU A 172 0.95 -17.31 -4.85
C GLU A 172 2.33 -17.82 -4.44
N GLU A 173 2.38 -18.99 -3.81
CA GLU A 173 3.62 -19.63 -3.38
C GLU A 173 4.53 -19.99 -4.56
N ALA A 174 3.96 -20.45 -5.68
CA ALA A 174 4.72 -20.77 -6.88
C ALA A 174 5.25 -19.50 -7.56
N LEU A 175 4.45 -18.44 -7.60
CA LEU A 175 4.89 -17.14 -8.12
C LEU A 175 6.06 -16.58 -7.31
N LEU A 176 5.96 -16.59 -5.98
CA LEU A 176 7.05 -16.15 -5.09
C LEU A 176 8.31 -16.99 -5.26
N GLN A 177 8.19 -18.32 -5.42
CA GLN A 177 9.33 -19.19 -5.70
C GLN A 177 10.02 -18.86 -7.03
N LEU A 178 9.25 -18.59 -8.09
CA LEU A 178 9.81 -18.21 -9.39
C LEU A 178 10.51 -16.86 -9.33
N MET A 179 9.94 -15.89 -8.60
CA MET A 179 10.57 -14.59 -8.39
C MET A 179 11.89 -14.70 -7.64
N ASP A 180 11.93 -15.54 -6.61
CA ASP A 180 13.13 -15.81 -5.83
C ASP A 180 14.21 -16.51 -6.65
N GLN A 181 13.85 -17.54 -7.42
CA GLN A 181 14.78 -18.25 -8.33
C GLN A 181 15.34 -17.34 -9.43
N ALA A 182 14.54 -16.37 -9.89
CA ALA A 182 14.97 -15.36 -10.86
C ALA A 182 15.84 -14.26 -10.24
N GLY A 183 16.10 -14.29 -8.93
CA GLY A 183 16.90 -13.28 -8.23
C GLY A 183 16.22 -11.93 -8.10
N LEU A 184 14.89 -11.89 -8.10
CA LEU A 184 14.11 -10.65 -8.01
C LEU A 184 13.95 -10.12 -6.58
N PHE A 185 14.49 -10.81 -5.58
CA PHE A 185 14.56 -10.31 -4.21
C PHE A 185 15.99 -9.88 -3.90
N PRO A 186 16.19 -8.67 -3.36
CA PRO A 186 17.54 -8.18 -3.12
C PRO A 186 18.21 -8.99 -2.02
N GLU A 187 19.41 -9.46 -2.31
CA GLU A 187 20.43 -9.64 -1.30
C GLU A 187 21.11 -8.28 -1.15
N LEU A 188 20.69 -7.43 -0.19
CA LEU A 188 21.49 -6.26 0.12
C LEU A 188 22.79 -6.80 0.69
N SER A 189 23.81 -6.90 -0.16
CA SER A 189 25.18 -7.21 0.24
C SER A 189 25.48 -6.32 1.43
N SER A 190 25.69 -6.93 2.60
CA SER A 190 26.12 -6.22 3.79
C SER A 190 27.35 -5.44 3.35
N GLN A 191 27.25 -4.11 3.26
CA GLN A 191 28.42 -3.28 3.04
C GLN A 191 29.25 -3.42 4.32
N LYS A 192 30.12 -4.44 4.34
CA LYS A 192 31.38 -4.39 5.07
C LYS A 192 32.26 -3.44 4.26
N GLY A 193 32.20 -2.17 4.63
CA GLY A 193 33.11 -1.12 4.20
C GLY A 193 33.31 -0.18 5.36
#